data_AF-A0A6V8DID1-F1
#
_entry.id   AF-A0A6V8DID1-F1
#
_cell.length_a   1.000
_cell.length_b   1.000
_cell.length_c   1.000
_cell.angle_alpha   90.00
_cell.angle_beta   90.00
_cell.angle_gamma   90.00
#
_symmetry.space_group_name_H-M   'P 1'
#
loop_
_entity.id
_entity.type
_entity.pdbx_description
1 polymer ?
#
loop_
_entity_poly.entity_id
_entity_poly.type
_entity_poly.pdbx_seq_one_letter_code
_entity_poly.pdbx_strand_id
1 'polypeptide(L)'
;MHRAPSEDCPQTSGSQIGHALRHYVNKREAADSVRKWLLSEKLEARDVEDQQAHLHMHVKYPPSKRGHLFNVVIPKNRDLVLVYSVTRVDEGQQDKMKQFSSEDPNEWKKWLHNTRLDLTRADLDWVLHVGNKVQDTPGPLQAFNLSRPTWLDGLTQNDFMHTMRRVWLTKLSLIHRIKFLFGTGSGKPGPVDDWNKQKGQKSTRKSPSPSNQPREVDTDETGGFGRDFDPADWA
;
A
#
# COMPACT_ATOMS: atom_id res chain seq x y z
N MET A 1 -72.91 44.12 9.13
CA MET A 1 -71.56 44.48 9.62
C MET A 1 -70.93 43.23 10.23
N HIS A 2 -69.67 42.98 9.87
CA HIS A 2 -68.70 42.02 10.44
C HIS A 2 -68.80 40.52 10.11
N ARG A 3 -67.98 40.12 9.12
CA ARG A 3 -67.37 38.79 8.96
C ARG A 3 -66.42 38.52 10.14
N ALA A 4 -66.45 37.31 10.68
CA ALA A 4 -65.35 36.70 11.43
C ALA A 4 -64.50 35.83 10.46
N PRO A 5 -63.18 35.74 10.60
CA PRO A 5 -62.34 34.89 9.76
C PRO A 5 -62.30 33.46 10.30
N SER A 6 -62.41 32.47 9.41
CA SER A 6 -62.05 31.07 9.67
C SER A 6 -60.53 30.92 9.56
N GLU A 7 -59.90 30.39 10.60
CA GLU A 7 -58.49 30.00 10.61
C GLU A 7 -58.28 28.77 9.72
N ASP A 8 -57.68 28.96 8.55
CA ASP A 8 -57.09 27.86 7.77
C ASP A 8 -55.67 27.61 8.28
N CYS A 9 -55.49 26.48 8.96
CA CYS A 9 -54.19 25.94 9.33
C CYS A 9 -53.56 25.28 8.08
N PRO A 10 -52.40 25.73 7.57
CA PRO A 10 -51.73 25.00 6.50
C PRO A 10 -51.14 23.72 7.06
N GLN A 11 -51.60 22.57 6.55
CA GLN A 11 -50.90 21.30 6.74
C GLN A 11 -49.52 21.41 6.07
N THR A 12 -48.46 21.42 6.88
CA THR A 12 -47.08 21.33 6.42
C THR A 12 -46.84 19.94 5.83
N SER A 13 -46.95 19.86 4.51
CA SER A 13 -46.59 18.70 3.72
C SER A 13 -45.08 18.46 3.76
N GLY A 14 -44.69 17.35 4.38
CA GLY A 14 -43.57 16.49 4.00
C GLY A 14 -42.19 17.14 3.87
N SER A 15 -41.41 17.10 4.95
CA SER A 15 -39.95 17.21 4.88
C SER A 15 -39.40 16.06 4.02
N GLN A 16 -39.05 16.33 2.76
CA GLN A 16 -38.16 15.47 2.01
C GLN A 16 -36.76 15.63 2.62
N ILE A 17 -36.44 14.75 3.56
CA ILE A 17 -35.07 14.51 3.99
C ILE A 17 -34.32 14.02 2.74
N GLY A 18 -33.53 14.91 2.15
CA GLY A 18 -32.66 14.59 1.03
C GLY A 18 -31.70 13.48 1.43
N HIS A 19 -32.01 12.26 1.05
CA HIS A 19 -31.08 11.14 1.13
C HIS A 19 -29.94 11.50 0.17
N ALA A 20 -28.81 11.94 0.71
CA ALA A 20 -27.60 12.12 -0.08
C ALA A 20 -27.34 10.80 -0.81
N LEU A 21 -27.53 10.80 -2.13
CA LEU A 21 -27.23 9.66 -2.98
C LEU A 21 -25.74 9.39 -2.82
N ARG A 22 -25.41 8.36 -2.04
CA ARG A 22 -24.04 7.87 -1.92
C ARG A 22 -23.66 7.38 -3.31
N HIS A 23 -22.86 8.17 -4.04
CA HIS A 23 -22.34 7.78 -5.34
C HIS A 23 -21.43 6.56 -5.13
N TYR A 24 -22.00 5.37 -5.32
CA TYR A 24 -21.28 4.13 -5.25
C TYR A 24 -20.66 3.87 -6.63
N VAL A 25 -19.35 4.07 -6.74
CA VAL A 25 -18.60 3.71 -7.95
C VAL A 25 -18.34 2.20 -7.90
N ASN A 26 -18.82 1.47 -8.90
CA ASN A 26 -18.52 0.04 -8.99
C ASN A 26 -17.10 -0.19 -9.56
N LYS A 27 -16.56 -1.42 -9.43
CA LYS A 27 -15.19 -1.74 -9.83
C LYS A 27 -14.88 -1.42 -11.30
N ARG A 28 -15.85 -1.62 -12.20
CA ARG A 28 -15.69 -1.35 -13.63
C ARG A 28 -15.55 0.15 -13.88
N GLU A 29 -16.46 0.93 -13.32
CA GLU A 29 -16.42 2.41 -13.40
C GLU A 29 -15.14 2.98 -12.78
N ALA A 30 -14.70 2.40 -11.65
CA ALA A 30 -13.44 2.76 -11.01
C ALA A 30 -12.23 2.46 -11.92
N ALA A 31 -12.20 1.28 -12.56
CA ALA A 31 -11.13 0.92 -13.48
C ALA A 31 -11.09 1.84 -14.70
N ASP A 32 -12.25 2.13 -15.30
CA ASP A 32 -12.37 3.05 -16.44
C ASP A 32 -11.92 4.47 -16.05
N SER A 33 -12.29 4.92 -14.85
CA SER A 33 -11.89 6.23 -14.30
C SER A 33 -10.38 6.31 -14.06
N VAL A 34 -9.78 5.30 -13.43
CA VAL A 34 -8.32 5.22 -13.19
C VAL A 34 -7.55 5.28 -14.50
N ARG A 35 -7.95 4.50 -15.52
CA ARG A 35 -7.33 4.55 -16.85
C ARG A 35 -7.43 5.93 -17.48
N LYS A 36 -8.62 6.55 -17.41
CA LYS A 36 -8.85 7.90 -17.93
C LYS A 36 -7.97 8.94 -17.25
N TRP A 37 -7.86 8.89 -15.92
CA TRP A 37 -7.03 9.83 -15.15
C TRP A 37 -5.55 9.70 -15.52
N LEU A 38 -5.01 8.48 -15.55
CA LEU A 38 -3.62 8.23 -15.97
C LEU A 38 -3.35 8.75 -17.37
N LEU A 39 -4.26 8.50 -18.32
CA LEU A 39 -4.15 8.99 -19.69
C LEU A 39 -4.17 10.53 -19.74
N SER A 40 -5.09 11.18 -19.00
CA SER A 40 -5.20 12.64 -18.96
C SER A 40 -3.92 13.32 -18.43
N GLU A 41 -3.21 12.63 -17.54
CA GLU A 41 -1.97 13.07 -16.90
C GLU A 41 -0.73 12.60 -17.66
N LYS A 42 -0.92 11.96 -18.82
CA LYS A 42 0.14 11.42 -19.70
C LYS A 42 1.08 10.45 -18.98
N LEU A 43 0.55 9.68 -18.04
CA LEU A 43 1.29 8.63 -17.34
C LEU A 43 1.33 7.35 -18.18
N GLU A 44 2.54 6.81 -18.39
CA GLU A 44 2.72 5.52 -19.04
C GLU A 44 2.17 4.42 -18.12
N ALA A 45 1.13 3.71 -18.57
CA ALA A 45 0.52 2.59 -17.87
C ALA A 45 0.44 1.36 -18.78
N ARG A 46 0.63 0.16 -18.21
CA ARG A 46 0.52 -1.12 -18.92
C ARG A 46 -0.27 -2.10 -18.07
N ASP A 47 -1.20 -2.80 -18.69
CA ASP A 47 -1.95 -3.88 -18.04
C ASP A 47 -1.04 -5.06 -17.69
N VAL A 48 -1.37 -5.70 -16.58
CA VAL A 48 -0.76 -6.93 -16.06
C VAL A 48 -1.86 -7.97 -15.95
N GLU A 49 -1.60 -9.17 -16.46
CA GLU A 49 -2.53 -10.29 -16.29
C GLU A 49 -2.47 -10.77 -14.83
N ASP A 50 -3.61 -10.71 -14.15
CA ASP A 50 -3.74 -11.09 -12.75
C ASP A 50 -5.13 -11.70 -12.52
N GLN A 51 -5.16 -12.97 -12.11
CA GLN A 51 -6.39 -13.72 -11.89
C GLN A 51 -7.15 -13.28 -10.63
N GLN A 52 -6.48 -12.62 -9.68
CA GLN A 52 -7.06 -12.13 -8.43
C GLN A 52 -7.56 -10.68 -8.55
N ALA A 53 -7.16 -9.96 -9.60
CA ALA A 53 -7.52 -8.56 -9.79
C ALA A 53 -8.59 -8.34 -10.87
N HIS A 54 -9.45 -7.35 -10.64
CA HIS A 54 -10.32 -6.76 -11.66
C HIS A 54 -9.53 -5.79 -12.57
N LEU A 55 -8.57 -5.08 -11.98
CA LEU A 55 -7.60 -4.24 -12.68
C LEU A 55 -6.24 -4.48 -12.04
N HIS A 56 -5.20 -4.72 -12.84
CA HIS A 56 -3.81 -4.65 -12.40
C HIS A 56 -3.01 -3.95 -13.50
N MET A 57 -2.37 -2.84 -13.16
CA MET A 57 -1.49 -2.11 -14.07
C MET A 57 -0.15 -1.76 -13.44
N HIS A 58 0.89 -1.81 -14.25
CA HIS A 58 2.15 -1.13 -13.99
C HIS A 58 2.05 0.31 -14.48
N VAL A 59 2.17 1.26 -13.57
CA VAL A 59 2.15 2.70 -13.84
C VAL A 59 3.52 3.29 -13.56
N LYS A 60 4.07 4.02 -14.53
CA LYS A 60 5.35 4.71 -14.40
C LYS A 60 5.13 6.09 -13.81
N TYR A 61 5.77 6.36 -12.67
CA TYR A 61 5.69 7.63 -11.97
C TYR A 61 7.04 7.98 -11.31
N PRO A 62 7.46 9.26 -11.27
CA PRO A 62 6.88 10.41 -11.96
C PRO A 62 7.01 10.30 -13.50
N PRO A 63 6.29 11.13 -14.29
CA PRO A 63 6.34 11.13 -15.76
C PRO A 63 7.70 11.63 -16.27
N SER A 64 8.71 10.78 -16.20
CA SER A 64 10.07 11.09 -16.63
C SER A 64 10.76 9.83 -17.15
N LYS A 65 11.88 10.00 -17.87
CA LYS A 65 12.72 8.86 -18.31
C LYS A 65 13.23 8.02 -17.15
N ARG A 66 13.35 8.60 -15.95
CA ARG A 66 13.80 7.94 -14.70
C ARG A 66 12.63 7.58 -13.77
N GLY A 67 11.39 7.59 -14.28
CA GLY A 67 10.22 7.18 -13.51
C GLY A 67 10.32 5.74 -13.04
N HIS A 68 9.79 5.47 -11.85
CA HIS A 68 9.72 4.15 -11.25
C HIS A 68 8.38 3.50 -11.57
N LEU A 69 8.32 2.18 -11.52
CA LEU A 69 7.06 1.44 -11.68
C LEU A 69 6.36 1.27 -10.33
N PHE A 70 5.04 1.47 -10.36
CA PHE A 70 4.10 1.27 -9.27
C PHE A 70 2.99 0.35 -9.76
N ASN A 71 2.47 -0.47 -8.87
CA ASN A 71 1.32 -1.31 -9.15
C ASN A 71 0.06 -0.55 -8.76
N VAL A 72 -0.93 -0.56 -9.65
CA VAL A 72 -2.28 -0.06 -9.40
C VAL A 72 -3.24 -1.22 -9.57
N VAL A 73 -3.88 -1.62 -8.47
CA VAL A 73 -4.68 -2.84 -8.40
C VAL A 73 -6.07 -2.56 -7.86
N ILE A 74 -7.09 -3.10 -8.51
CA ILE A 74 -8.45 -3.25 -7.95
C ILE A 74 -8.67 -4.75 -7.77
N PRO A 75 -8.60 -5.30 -6.55
CA PRO A 75 -8.80 -6.72 -6.33
C PRO A 75 -10.25 -7.14 -6.59
N LYS A 76 -10.50 -8.39 -7.01
CA LYS A 76 -11.87 -8.87 -7.28
C LYS A 76 -12.75 -8.88 -6.03
N ASN A 77 -12.15 -9.19 -4.88
CA ASN A 77 -12.82 -9.43 -3.60
C ASN A 77 -12.89 -8.20 -2.67
N ARG A 78 -12.39 -7.02 -3.07
CA ARG A 78 -12.50 -5.79 -2.26
C ARG A 78 -12.85 -4.56 -3.10
N ASP A 79 -13.56 -3.62 -2.48
CA ASP A 79 -13.97 -2.38 -3.12
C ASP A 79 -12.99 -1.24 -2.78
N LEU A 80 -11.76 -1.37 -3.29
CA LEU A 80 -10.72 -0.36 -3.19
C LEU A 80 -9.79 -0.36 -4.42
N VAL A 81 -9.08 0.74 -4.62
CA VAL A 81 -7.88 0.82 -5.46
C VAL A 81 -6.67 0.76 -4.52
N LEU A 82 -5.72 -0.12 -4.80
CA LEU A 82 -4.45 -0.22 -4.10
C LEU A 82 -3.35 0.31 -5.00
N VAL A 83 -2.63 1.33 -4.54
CA VAL A 83 -1.37 1.75 -5.16
C VAL A 83 -0.23 1.26 -4.30
N TYR A 84 0.71 0.51 -4.88
CA TYR A 84 1.86 0.00 -4.12
C TYR A 84 3.16 -0.06 -4.92
N SER A 85 4.27 -0.16 -4.19
CA SER A 85 5.60 -0.36 -4.75
C SER A 85 6.41 -1.31 -3.88
N VAL A 86 7.05 -2.28 -4.52
CA VAL A 86 8.02 -3.18 -3.90
C VAL A 86 9.42 -2.71 -4.30
N THR A 87 10.32 -2.57 -3.34
CA THR A 87 11.70 -2.11 -3.60
C THR A 87 12.70 -2.99 -2.88
N ARG A 88 13.55 -3.66 -3.66
CA ARG A 88 14.67 -4.44 -3.17
C ARG A 88 15.87 -3.52 -2.91
N VAL A 89 16.49 -3.64 -1.75
CA VAL A 89 17.70 -2.90 -1.39
C VAL A 89 18.89 -3.51 -2.11
N ASP A 90 19.83 -2.67 -2.54
CA ASP A 90 21.04 -3.08 -3.23
C ASP A 90 21.95 -3.95 -2.35
N GLU A 91 22.63 -4.92 -2.95
CA GLU A 91 23.52 -5.87 -2.29
C GLU A 91 24.66 -5.17 -1.52
N GLY A 92 25.35 -4.24 -2.16
CA GLY A 92 26.43 -3.48 -1.51
C GLY A 92 25.92 -2.55 -0.40
N GLN A 93 24.67 -2.07 -0.51
CA GLN A 93 24.03 -1.34 0.59
C GLN A 93 23.68 -2.27 1.75
N GLN A 94 23.16 -3.48 1.49
CA GLN A 94 22.89 -4.48 2.52
C GLN A 94 24.17 -4.90 3.24
N ASP A 95 25.28 -5.09 2.53
CA ASP A 95 26.55 -5.45 3.15
C ASP A 95 27.07 -4.35 4.08
N LYS A 96 26.94 -3.09 3.67
CA LYS A 96 27.27 -1.96 4.55
C LYS A 96 26.33 -1.85 5.75
N MET A 97 25.04 -2.17 5.59
CA MET A 97 24.12 -2.23 6.72
C MET A 97 24.51 -3.35 7.70
N LYS A 98 24.95 -4.51 7.21
CA LYS A 98 25.48 -5.59 8.07
C LYS A 98 26.70 -5.12 8.86
N GLN A 99 27.65 -4.47 8.18
CA GLN A 99 28.83 -3.90 8.82
C GLN A 99 28.43 -2.87 9.88
N PHE A 100 27.61 -1.88 9.52
CA PHE A 100 27.12 -0.85 10.42
C PHE A 100 26.38 -1.43 11.64
N SER A 101 25.52 -2.44 11.43
CA SER A 101 24.80 -3.11 12.51
C SER A 101 25.71 -3.90 13.46
N SER A 102 26.87 -4.36 12.98
CA SER A 102 27.86 -5.06 13.79
C SER A 102 28.74 -4.07 14.57
N GLU A 103 29.08 -2.94 13.96
CA GLU A 103 29.90 -1.89 14.57
C GLU A 103 29.12 -1.05 15.59
N ASP A 104 27.88 -0.67 15.27
CA ASP A 104 26.99 0.09 16.16
C ASP A 104 25.55 -0.47 16.15
N PRO A 105 25.30 -1.53 16.94
CA PRO A 105 23.99 -2.16 17.03
C PRO A 105 22.87 -1.22 17.51
N ASN A 106 23.19 -0.28 18.40
CA ASN A 106 22.21 0.61 19.00
C ASN A 106 21.76 1.69 18.02
N GLU A 107 22.69 2.32 17.30
CA GLU A 107 22.34 3.27 16.25
C GLU A 107 21.64 2.56 15.07
N TRP A 108 21.97 1.30 14.77
CA TRP A 108 21.20 0.52 13.79
C TRP A 108 19.75 0.28 14.22
N LYS A 109 19.53 -0.17 15.46
CA LYS A 109 18.18 -0.35 16.03
C LYS A 109 17.39 0.95 16.01
N LYS A 110 18.02 2.05 16.40
CA LYS A 110 17.43 3.39 16.38
C LYS A 110 17.12 3.86 14.97
N TRP A 111 17.99 3.59 14.00
CA TRP A 111 17.74 3.90 12.60
C TRP A 111 16.50 3.16 12.09
N LEU A 112 16.41 1.84 12.30
CA LEU A 112 15.24 1.04 11.92
C LEU A 112 13.97 1.53 12.62
N HIS A 113 14.04 1.80 13.92
CA HIS A 113 12.91 2.32 14.69
C HIS A 113 12.42 3.66 14.14
N ASN A 114 13.32 4.61 13.91
CA ASN A 114 12.97 5.91 13.32
C ASN A 114 12.37 5.75 11.93
N THR A 115 12.91 4.84 11.11
CA THR A 115 12.32 4.54 9.79
C THR A 115 10.88 4.06 9.92
N ARG A 116 10.57 3.15 10.86
CA ARG A 116 9.19 2.70 11.10
C ARG A 116 8.26 3.84 11.53
N LEU A 117 8.72 4.71 12.41
CA LEU A 117 7.94 5.88 12.83
C LEU A 117 7.68 6.83 11.67
N ASP A 118 8.68 7.09 10.83
CA ASP A 118 8.54 7.97 9.65
C ASP A 118 7.55 7.38 8.63
N LEU A 119 7.64 6.07 8.36
CA LEU A 119 6.70 5.38 7.47
C LEU A 119 5.27 5.38 8.02
N THR A 120 5.10 5.21 9.33
CA THR A 120 3.79 5.29 10.00
C THR A 120 3.19 6.69 9.88
N ARG A 121 4.01 7.74 10.01
CA ARG A 121 3.57 9.13 9.84
C ARG A 121 3.27 9.50 8.38
N ALA A 122 3.73 8.70 7.42
CA ALA A 122 3.57 9.00 6.00
C ALA A 122 2.14 8.77 5.47
N ASP A 123 1.24 8.21 6.28
CA ASP A 123 -0.11 7.77 5.84
C ASP A 123 -0.01 6.72 4.72
N LEU A 124 0.81 5.69 4.97
CA LEU A 124 1.01 4.54 4.10
C LEU A 124 1.03 3.26 4.94
N ASP A 125 0.53 2.19 4.37
CA ASP A 125 0.84 0.85 4.82
C ASP A 125 2.26 0.50 4.37
N TRP A 126 3.01 -0.18 5.22
CA TRP A 126 4.41 -0.48 4.95
C TRP A 126 4.84 -1.85 5.46
N VAL A 127 5.82 -2.43 4.78
CA VAL A 127 6.49 -3.68 5.16
C VAL A 127 7.98 -3.46 5.01
N LEU A 128 8.75 -3.79 6.05
CA LEU A 128 10.20 -3.79 5.99
C LEU A 128 10.68 -5.23 6.10
N HIS A 129 11.25 -5.75 5.01
CA HIS A 129 11.93 -7.04 5.03
C HIS A 129 13.32 -6.84 5.62
N VAL A 130 13.53 -7.33 6.82
CA VAL A 130 14.80 -7.22 7.55
C VAL A 130 15.40 -8.61 7.66
N GLY A 131 16.68 -8.74 7.29
CA GLY A 131 17.38 -10.02 7.35
C GLY A 131 17.42 -10.60 8.76
N ASN A 132 17.69 -11.90 8.86
CA ASN A 132 17.66 -12.61 10.13
C ASN A 132 18.48 -11.91 11.23
N LYS A 133 17.93 -11.89 12.44
CA LYS A 133 18.60 -11.35 13.63
C LYS A 133 19.85 -12.18 13.94
N VAL A 134 20.93 -11.51 14.30
CA VAL A 134 22.11 -12.13 14.91
C VAL A 134 22.13 -11.68 16.36
N GLN A 135 21.94 -12.62 17.29
CA GLN A 135 21.66 -12.32 18.70
C GLN A 135 20.41 -11.41 18.82
N ASP A 136 20.57 -10.22 19.42
CA ASP A 136 19.48 -9.23 19.59
C ASP A 136 19.55 -8.08 18.56
N THR A 137 20.41 -8.17 17.55
CA THR A 137 20.57 -7.13 16.54
C THR A 137 19.85 -7.54 15.24
N PRO A 138 18.90 -6.73 14.74
CA PRO A 138 18.28 -6.98 13.44
C PRO A 138 19.32 -7.02 12.31
N GLY A 139 19.11 -7.90 11.32
CA GLY A 139 19.93 -7.92 10.12
C GLY A 139 19.72 -6.66 9.24
N PRO A 140 20.28 -6.64 8.02
CA PRO A 140 20.16 -5.48 7.13
C PRO A 140 18.73 -5.33 6.61
N LEU A 141 18.34 -4.12 6.22
CA LEU A 141 17.12 -3.91 5.44
C LEU A 141 17.32 -4.50 4.04
N GLN A 142 16.50 -5.48 3.67
CA GLN A 142 16.63 -6.24 2.44
C GLN A 142 15.68 -5.77 1.33
N ALA A 143 14.45 -5.44 1.71
CA ALA A 143 13.45 -4.88 0.82
C ALA A 143 12.43 -4.08 1.65
N PHE A 144 11.67 -3.23 0.97
CA PHE A 144 10.55 -2.54 1.58
C PHE A 144 9.40 -2.41 0.59
N ASN A 145 8.19 -2.56 1.13
CA ASN A 145 6.94 -2.40 0.40
C ASN A 145 6.18 -1.23 0.98
N LEU A 146 5.64 -0.39 0.11
CA LEU A 146 4.80 0.74 0.48
C LEU A 146 3.50 0.64 -0.28
N SER A 147 2.39 0.81 0.40
CA SER A 147 1.06 0.76 -0.21
C SER A 147 0.12 1.79 0.40
N ARG A 148 -0.89 2.18 -0.37
CA ARG A 148 -2.01 2.97 0.13
C ARG A 148 -3.30 2.49 -0.54
N PRO A 149 -4.26 1.98 0.23
CA PRO A 149 -5.59 1.69 -0.27
C PRO A 149 -6.44 2.96 -0.30
N THR A 150 -7.25 3.11 -1.35
CA THR A 150 -8.34 4.08 -1.45
C THR A 150 -9.64 3.33 -1.71
N TRP A 151 -10.60 3.40 -0.78
CA TRP A 151 -11.93 2.81 -0.98
C TRP A 151 -12.70 3.48 -2.12
N LEU A 152 -13.49 2.70 -2.85
CA LEU A 152 -14.17 3.22 -4.05
C LEU A 152 -15.15 4.37 -3.77
N ASP A 153 -15.70 4.46 -2.56
CA ASP A 153 -16.58 5.54 -2.14
C ASP A 153 -15.85 6.85 -1.77
N GLY A 154 -14.52 6.81 -1.64
CA GLY A 154 -13.64 7.97 -1.50
C GLY A 154 -12.76 8.24 -2.73
N LEU A 155 -12.87 7.41 -3.77
CA LEU A 155 -11.99 7.47 -4.94
C LEU A 155 -12.34 8.68 -5.81
N THR A 156 -11.37 9.57 -5.96
CA THR A 156 -11.42 10.70 -6.90
C THR A 156 -10.10 10.79 -7.66
N GLN A 157 -10.07 11.51 -8.79
CA GLN A 157 -8.81 11.77 -9.50
C GLN A 157 -7.77 12.40 -8.56
N ASN A 158 -8.20 13.37 -7.74
CA ASN A 158 -7.32 14.05 -6.81
C ASN A 158 -6.71 13.09 -5.79
N ASP A 159 -7.52 12.28 -5.11
CA ASP A 159 -6.99 11.31 -4.14
C ASP A 159 -6.10 10.26 -4.81
N PHE A 160 -6.46 9.77 -5.99
CA PHE A 160 -5.66 8.81 -6.74
C PHE A 160 -4.27 9.39 -7.11
N MET A 161 -4.21 10.62 -7.63
CA MET A 161 -2.95 11.25 -8.01
C MET A 161 -2.10 11.63 -6.79
N HIS A 162 -2.73 12.08 -5.69
CA HIS A 162 -2.03 12.31 -4.44
C HIS A 162 -1.51 11.01 -3.81
N THR A 163 -2.24 9.91 -3.96
CA THR A 163 -1.79 8.57 -3.56
C THR A 163 -0.53 8.17 -4.30
N MET A 164 -0.54 8.23 -5.64
CA MET A 164 0.66 7.97 -6.48
C MET A 164 1.85 8.81 -6.03
N ARG A 165 1.64 10.12 -5.82
CA ARG A 165 2.66 11.05 -5.34
C ARG A 165 3.18 10.66 -3.95
N ARG A 166 2.31 10.30 -3.01
CA ARG A 166 2.66 9.97 -1.62
C ARG A 166 3.50 8.70 -1.55
N VAL A 167 3.06 7.62 -2.21
CA VAL A 167 3.85 6.37 -2.28
C VAL A 167 5.23 6.65 -2.89
N TRP A 168 5.30 7.47 -3.96
CA TRP A 168 6.58 7.87 -4.55
C TRP A 168 7.47 8.67 -3.61
N LEU A 169 6.97 9.73 -2.99
CA LEU A 169 7.79 10.60 -2.15
C LEU A 169 8.30 9.88 -0.90
N THR A 170 7.50 8.99 -0.32
CA THR A 170 7.95 8.17 0.81
C THR A 170 8.99 7.13 0.36
N LYS A 171 8.79 6.47 -0.79
CA LYS A 171 9.81 5.61 -1.41
C LYS A 171 11.11 6.37 -1.64
N LEU A 172 11.02 7.57 -2.21
CA LEU A 172 12.16 8.42 -2.50
C LEU A 172 12.90 8.81 -1.21
N SER A 173 12.17 9.23 -0.16
CA SER A 173 12.74 9.55 1.15
C SER A 173 13.58 8.41 1.70
N LEU A 174 13.04 7.18 1.70
CA LEU A 174 13.76 6.02 2.19
C LEU A 174 14.98 5.67 1.33
N ILE A 175 14.87 5.77 -0.01
CA ILE A 175 16.01 5.59 -0.93
C ILE A 175 17.11 6.62 -0.64
N HIS A 176 16.76 7.88 -0.41
CA HIS A 176 17.73 8.94 -0.09
C HIS A 176 18.42 8.67 1.25
N ARG A 177 17.67 8.28 2.26
CA ARG A 177 18.21 7.93 3.58
C ARG A 177 19.19 6.76 3.50
N ILE A 178 18.85 5.71 2.75
CA ILE A 178 19.73 4.57 2.50
C ILE A 178 21.00 5.02 1.75
N LYS A 179 20.85 5.81 0.68
CA LYS A 179 21.99 6.30 -0.11
C LYS A 179 22.93 7.19 0.68
N PHE A 180 22.40 8.02 1.57
CA PHE A 180 23.20 8.93 2.39
C PHE A 180 24.12 8.15 3.35
N LEU A 181 23.59 7.12 4.02
CA LEU A 181 24.36 6.35 5.01
C LEU A 181 25.20 5.21 4.39
N PHE A 182 24.67 4.54 3.36
CA PHE A 182 25.26 3.32 2.82
C PHE A 182 25.78 3.51 1.37
N GLY A 183 25.71 4.73 0.82
CA GLY A 183 26.21 5.05 -0.51
C GLY A 183 25.33 4.52 -1.65
N THR A 184 25.86 4.53 -2.88
CA THR A 184 25.10 4.21 -4.10
C THR A 184 24.79 2.73 -4.29
N GLY A 185 25.49 1.85 -3.57
CA GLY A 185 25.40 0.41 -3.77
C GLY A 185 26.28 -0.12 -4.91
N SER A 186 26.20 -1.43 -5.17
CA SER A 186 26.92 -2.16 -6.22
C SER A 186 26.18 -2.17 -7.57
N GLY A 187 24.92 -1.73 -7.60
CA GLY A 187 24.02 -1.79 -8.75
C GLY A 187 23.28 -3.12 -8.89
N LYS A 188 23.39 -4.01 -7.91
CA LYS A 188 22.78 -5.35 -7.92
C LYS A 188 21.75 -5.47 -6.81
N PRO A 189 20.57 -6.06 -7.06
CA PRO A 189 19.59 -6.28 -6.00
C PRO A 189 20.10 -7.31 -4.98
N GLY A 190 20.18 -6.95 -3.70
CA GLY A 190 20.68 -7.79 -2.61
C GLY A 190 19.64 -8.79 -2.11
N PRO A 191 20.01 -9.92 -1.49
CA PRO A 191 19.06 -11.00 -1.12
C PRO A 191 17.89 -10.53 -0.24
N VAL A 192 16.76 -11.25 -0.30
CA VAL A 192 15.59 -11.07 0.58
C VAL A 192 15.21 -12.44 1.14
N ASP A 193 15.37 -12.62 2.45
CA ASP A 193 15.30 -13.93 3.11
C ASP A 193 13.88 -14.52 3.01
N ASP A 194 12.87 -13.68 3.20
CA ASP A 194 11.46 -14.10 3.25
C ASP A 194 10.95 -14.64 1.91
N TRP A 195 11.41 -14.05 0.80
CA TRP A 195 11.00 -14.46 -0.55
C TRP A 195 11.58 -15.84 -0.94
N ASN A 196 12.71 -16.22 -0.36
CA ASN A 196 13.34 -17.52 -0.62
C ASN A 196 12.65 -18.66 0.14
N LYS A 197 12.12 -18.39 1.35
CA LYS A 197 11.38 -19.38 2.15
C LYS A 197 10.07 -19.82 1.47
N GLN A 198 9.41 -18.92 0.74
CA GLN A 198 8.20 -19.22 -0.03
C GLN A 198 8.41 -20.21 -1.19
N LYS A 199 9.61 -20.28 -1.78
CA LYS A 199 9.91 -21.26 -2.84
C LYS A 199 10.03 -22.69 -2.30
N GLY A 200 10.38 -22.86 -1.02
CA GLY A 200 10.52 -24.17 -0.36
C GLY A 200 9.21 -24.76 0.18
N GLN A 201 8.19 -23.94 0.44
CA GLN A 201 6.91 -24.36 1.03
C GLN A 201 5.85 -24.83 0.02
N LYS A 202 6.22 -25.11 -1.24
CA LYS A 202 5.29 -25.68 -2.25
C LYS A 202 5.03 -27.19 -2.08
N SER A 203 5.45 -27.81 -0.99
CA SER A 203 5.12 -29.21 -0.69
C SER A 203 4.33 -29.30 0.62
N THR A 204 3.12 -29.87 0.53
CA THR A 204 2.21 -30.28 1.63
C THR A 204 1.42 -29.19 2.36
N ARG A 205 0.30 -28.74 1.77
CA ARG A 205 -0.89 -28.38 2.55
C ARG A 205 -2.11 -29.15 2.06
N LYS A 206 -2.57 -30.09 2.89
CA LYS A 206 -3.90 -30.71 2.79
C LYS A 206 -4.97 -29.62 2.99
N SER A 207 -6.03 -29.71 2.21
CA SER A 207 -7.18 -28.79 2.20
C SER A 207 -7.83 -28.67 3.60
N PRO A 208 -8.08 -27.46 4.13
CA PRO A 208 -8.98 -27.30 5.26
C PRO A 208 -10.44 -27.25 4.79
N SER A 209 -11.31 -27.92 5.53
CA SER A 209 -12.78 -27.88 5.46
C SER A 209 -13.34 -26.46 5.69
N PRO A 210 -14.57 -26.16 5.22
CA PRO A 210 -15.12 -24.80 5.23
C PRO A 210 -15.46 -24.36 6.67
N SER A 211 -14.60 -23.55 7.27
CA SER A 211 -14.91 -22.83 8.51
C SER A 211 -15.41 -21.43 8.18
N ASN A 212 -16.40 -20.96 8.95
CA ASN A 212 -17.05 -19.65 8.80
C ASN A 212 -16.21 -18.51 9.38
N GLN A 213 -14.88 -18.57 9.22
CA GLN A 213 -13.96 -17.53 9.68
C GLN A 213 -13.79 -16.46 8.59
N PRO A 214 -13.49 -15.19 8.97
CA PRO A 214 -13.15 -14.15 8.01
C PRO A 214 -12.04 -14.65 7.09
N ARG A 215 -12.26 -14.59 5.78
CA ARG A 215 -11.26 -15.03 4.80
C ARG A 215 -10.01 -14.16 4.96
N GLU A 216 -8.89 -14.82 5.19
CA GLU A 216 -7.56 -14.22 5.25
C GLU A 216 -7.29 -13.41 3.97
N VAL A 217 -6.65 -12.26 4.14
CA VAL A 217 -6.42 -11.27 3.09
C VAL A 217 -5.45 -11.84 2.06
N ASP A 218 -5.97 -12.25 0.90
CA ASP A 218 -5.18 -12.74 -0.23
C ASP A 218 -4.57 -11.53 -0.98
N THR A 219 -3.49 -11.00 -0.42
CA THR A 219 -2.57 -10.10 -1.12
C THR A 219 -1.44 -10.96 -1.66
N ASP A 220 -1.11 -10.81 -2.96
CA ASP A 220 0.15 -11.31 -3.53
C ASP A 220 1.28 -11.11 -2.51
N GLU A 221 1.80 -12.21 -1.97
CA GLU A 221 2.65 -12.20 -0.77
C GLU A 221 4.04 -11.61 -1.03
N THR A 222 4.33 -11.18 -2.26
CA THR A 222 5.43 -10.24 -2.53
C THR A 222 5.15 -8.82 -2.01
N GLY A 223 3.89 -8.53 -1.65
CA GLY A 223 3.34 -7.31 -1.04
C GLY A 223 2.88 -7.49 0.43
N GLY A 224 3.46 -8.45 1.16
CA GLY A 224 3.04 -8.98 2.46
C GLY A 224 2.33 -8.03 3.44
N PHE A 225 0.99 -8.04 3.44
CA PHE A 225 0.19 -7.47 4.50
C PHE A 225 0.12 -8.45 5.69
N GLY A 226 0.42 -7.97 6.90
CA GLY A 226 -0.11 -8.55 8.14
C GLY A 226 0.47 -9.86 8.70
N ARG A 227 1.65 -10.35 8.28
CA ARG A 227 2.24 -11.57 8.86
C ARG A 227 2.94 -11.42 10.21
N ASP A 228 3.38 -10.21 10.54
CA ASP A 228 4.19 -9.95 11.74
C ASP A 228 3.42 -9.24 12.86
N PHE A 229 2.09 -9.20 12.78
CA PHE A 229 1.25 -8.65 13.85
C PHE A 229 0.67 -9.80 14.66
N ASP A 230 1.32 -10.16 15.76
CA ASP A 230 0.75 -11.05 16.78
C ASP A 230 0.15 -10.18 17.92
N PRO A 231 -1.18 -10.09 18.04
CA PRO A 231 -1.82 -9.41 19.16
C PRO A 231 -1.45 -9.97 20.53
N ALA A 232 -0.94 -11.20 20.60
CA ALA A 232 -0.51 -11.85 21.85
C ALA A 232 0.80 -11.27 22.41
N ASP A 233 1.60 -10.57 21.61
CA ASP A 233 2.83 -9.89 22.08
C ASP A 233 2.54 -8.64 22.95
N TRP A 234 1.27 -8.28 23.12
CA TRP A 234 0.81 -7.12 23.90
C TRP A 234 -0.05 -7.46 25.12
N ALA A 235 -0.43 -8.73 25.32
CA ALA A 235 -1.26 -9.15 26.45
C ALA A 235 -0.42 -9.47 27.69
#